data_AF-A0A919T6E5-F1
#
_entry.id   AF-A0A919T6E5-F1
#
_cell.length_a   1.000
_cell.length_b   1.000
_cell.length_c   1.000
_cell.angle_alpha   90.00
_cell.angle_beta   90.00
_cell.angle_gamma   90.00
#
_symmetry.space_group_name_H-M   'P 1'
#
loop_
_entity.id
_entity.type
_entity.pdbx_description
1 polymer ?
#
loop_
_entity_poly.entity_id
_entity_poly.type
_entity_poly.pdbx_seq_one_letter_code
_entity_poly.pdbx_strand_id
1 'polypeptide(L)'
;MTVNGKSDRGQSQHADSTTVSKSRIDGAQRKGGAHVPTLSLDRVVTRQPGASSLTPNYVAPMGKTTTANSVIAFIDARRPGLKLGKKQLLLYFAQGHHLARRGDPLFAEPMYATDHGISVDDVPGGPAPQIDSEAIANTIGYVLIRYSALSPADLRTLIQASEPWRLARKNTDEPRIEWMWLTDWFRRPDETDDPDDERPNRAERVEAETHLASQGGH
;
A
#
# COMPACT_ATOMS: atom_id res chain seq x y z
N MET A 1 -51.63 -21.22 -33.09
CA MET A 1 -52.28 -20.15 -32.30
C MET A 1 -51.25 -19.06 -32.06
N THR A 2 -51.51 -17.94 -32.70
CA THR A 2 -50.89 -16.61 -32.64
C THR A 2 -50.91 -16.05 -31.21
N VAL A 3 -49.88 -15.32 -30.75
CA VAL A 3 -49.89 -13.84 -30.64
C VAL A 3 -48.60 -13.26 -30.05
N ASN A 4 -48.19 -12.16 -30.66
CA ASN A 4 -47.16 -11.21 -30.30
C ASN A 4 -47.50 -10.43 -29.01
N GLY A 5 -46.46 -9.91 -28.34
CA GLY A 5 -46.58 -8.84 -27.35
C GLY A 5 -45.35 -7.93 -27.38
N LYS A 6 -45.50 -6.79 -28.05
CA LYS A 6 -44.52 -5.74 -28.35
C LYS A 6 -44.98 -4.47 -27.63
N SER A 7 -44.10 -3.75 -26.93
CA SER A 7 -44.21 -2.31 -26.54
C SER A 7 -43.25 -2.02 -25.38
N ASP A 8 -42.68 -0.84 -25.16
CA ASP A 8 -42.43 0.39 -25.93
C ASP A 8 -41.44 1.15 -25.01
N ARG A 9 -40.26 1.54 -25.50
CA ARG A 9 -39.86 2.94 -25.68
C ARG A 9 -40.04 3.83 -24.43
N GLY A 10 -38.91 4.23 -23.86
CA GLY A 10 -38.79 5.39 -22.96
C GLY A 10 -37.47 6.10 -23.24
N GLN A 11 -37.50 7.00 -24.24
CA GLN A 11 -36.44 7.99 -24.47
C GLN A 11 -36.60 9.14 -23.47
N SER A 12 -35.50 9.63 -22.92
CA SER A 12 -35.35 11.05 -22.59
C SER A 12 -33.91 11.46 -22.82
N GLN A 13 -33.74 12.20 -23.91
CA GLN A 13 -32.62 13.07 -24.21
C GLN A 13 -32.94 14.45 -23.61
N HIS A 14 -31.95 15.14 -23.05
CA HIS A 14 -31.74 16.59 -23.10
C HIS A 14 -30.30 16.79 -22.54
N ALA A 15 -29.31 17.17 -23.35
CA ALA A 15 -28.98 18.54 -23.80
C ALA A 15 -28.54 19.40 -22.59
N ASP A 16 -27.49 20.24 -22.61
CA ASP A 16 -26.64 20.78 -23.66
C ASP A 16 -25.49 21.57 -22.99
N SER A 17 -24.41 21.81 -23.75
CA SER A 17 -23.52 23.01 -23.73
C SER A 17 -22.90 23.52 -22.41
N THR A 18 -21.60 23.87 -22.32
CA THR A 18 -20.96 24.96 -23.08
C THR A 18 -19.43 24.93 -22.96
N THR A 19 -18.79 25.37 -24.04
CA THR A 19 -17.36 25.48 -24.38
C THR A 19 -16.69 26.78 -23.83
N VAL A 20 -15.37 26.94 -24.08
CA VAL A 20 -14.55 28.19 -24.15
C VAL A 20 -13.84 28.61 -22.84
N SER A 21 -12.62 29.17 -22.78
CA SER A 21 -11.39 29.26 -23.60
C SER A 21 -10.33 30.03 -22.77
N LYS A 22 -9.04 29.74 -23.05
CA LYS A 22 -7.84 30.61 -23.11
C LYS A 22 -7.73 31.91 -22.27
N SER A 23 -6.57 32.07 -21.61
CA SER A 23 -5.54 33.15 -21.80
C SER A 23 -4.45 32.99 -20.73
N ARG A 24 -3.21 32.59 -21.04
CA ARG A 24 -2.05 33.39 -21.50
C ARG A 24 -1.79 34.68 -20.69
N ILE A 25 -0.69 34.69 -19.94
CA ILE A 25 0.11 35.89 -19.69
C ILE A 25 1.59 35.53 -19.64
N ASP A 26 2.33 36.32 -20.40
CA ASP A 26 3.76 36.32 -20.73
C ASP A 26 4.58 37.16 -19.72
N GLY A 27 5.89 36.94 -19.68
CA GLY A 27 6.91 37.89 -19.20
C GLY A 27 7.57 37.51 -17.87
N ALA A 28 8.89 37.63 -17.64
CA ALA A 28 10.00 38.22 -18.38
C ALA A 28 11.30 37.60 -17.82
N GLN A 29 12.17 37.00 -18.65
CA GLN A 29 13.39 37.60 -19.19
C GLN A 29 14.22 38.47 -18.23
N ARG A 30 15.32 37.92 -17.70
CA ARG A 30 16.54 38.68 -17.35
C ARG A 30 17.79 37.97 -17.87
N LYS A 31 18.50 38.68 -18.75
CA LYS A 31 19.84 38.41 -19.26
C LYS A 31 20.88 39.07 -18.35
N GLY A 32 22.07 38.48 -18.32
CA GLY A 32 23.34 39.09 -17.88
C GLY A 32 24.21 38.01 -17.23
N GLY A 33 25.44 37.72 -17.65
CA GLY A 33 26.33 38.37 -18.60
C GLY A 33 27.77 38.08 -18.16
N ALA A 34 28.63 37.84 -19.14
CA ALA A 34 30.10 37.91 -19.11
C ALA A 34 30.91 36.82 -18.38
N HIS A 35 31.56 36.02 -19.23
CA HIS A 35 32.85 35.36 -19.02
C HIS A 35 33.98 36.37 -18.72
N VAL A 36 34.97 35.95 -17.93
CA VAL A 36 36.41 36.10 -18.22
C VAL A 36 37.21 34.97 -17.55
N PRO A 37 38.41 34.61 -18.06
CA PRO A 37 39.03 33.31 -17.85
C PRO A 37 40.33 33.34 -17.01
N THR A 38 40.85 32.13 -16.77
CA THR A 38 42.28 31.77 -16.58
C THR A 38 42.79 31.71 -15.13
N LEU A 39 43.07 30.49 -14.66
CA LEU A 39 44.45 29.99 -14.45
C LEU A 39 44.39 28.53 -13.97
N SER A 40 44.87 27.62 -14.83
CA SER A 40 45.24 26.26 -14.45
C SER A 40 46.44 26.29 -13.51
N LEU A 41 46.41 25.45 -12.48
CA LEU A 41 47.62 24.86 -11.92
C LEU A 41 47.28 23.47 -11.39
N ASP A 42 47.95 22.51 -11.99
CA ASP A 42 48.00 21.10 -11.63
C ASP A 42 48.17 20.87 -10.13
N ARG A 43 47.29 20.05 -9.58
CA ARG A 43 47.63 19.23 -8.42
C ARG A 43 46.96 17.87 -8.54
N VAL A 44 47.68 16.95 -9.16
CA VAL A 44 47.52 15.51 -8.91
C VAL A 44 47.85 15.27 -7.44
N VAL A 45 46.96 14.60 -6.71
CA VAL A 45 47.26 13.51 -5.75
C VAL A 45 45.99 13.14 -4.95
N THR A 46 45.64 11.85 -5.11
CA THR A 46 44.89 10.97 -4.19
C THR A 46 43.36 11.04 -4.13
N ARG A 47 42.78 10.07 -4.84
CA ARG A 47 41.49 9.39 -4.57
C ARG A 47 41.32 9.09 -3.07
N GLN A 48 40.18 9.49 -2.48
CA GLN A 48 39.31 8.56 -1.75
C GLN A 48 37.92 9.19 -1.50
N PRO A 49 36.83 8.63 -2.06
CA PRO A 49 35.47 8.98 -1.66
C PRO A 49 35.14 8.23 -0.36
N GLY A 50 34.94 8.97 0.73
CA GLY A 50 34.61 8.42 2.04
C GLY A 50 33.42 9.14 2.64
N ALA A 51 32.21 8.84 2.16
CA ALA A 51 30.95 8.91 2.90
C ALA A 51 29.78 8.44 2.00
N SER A 52 29.88 7.21 1.47
CA SER A 52 28.66 6.50 1.10
C SER A 52 28.07 5.96 2.41
N SER A 53 27.02 6.63 2.88
CA SER A 53 26.13 6.13 3.92
C SER A 53 25.72 4.70 3.57
N LEU A 54 26.11 3.79 4.45
CA LEU A 54 25.77 2.37 4.45
C LEU A 54 24.25 2.21 4.58
N THR A 55 23.51 2.24 3.48
CA THR A 55 22.33 1.38 3.37
C THR A 55 22.85 0.01 2.94
N PRO A 56 22.61 -1.07 3.70
CA PRO A 56 22.87 -2.39 3.17
C PRO A 56 21.96 -2.56 1.96
N ASN A 57 22.55 -2.53 0.76
CA ASN A 57 21.93 -3.09 -0.44
C ASN A 57 21.74 -4.58 -0.16
N TYR A 58 20.58 -4.92 0.42
CA TYR A 58 20.15 -6.28 0.59
C TYR A 58 19.86 -6.84 -0.81
N VAL A 59 20.90 -7.34 -1.46
CA VAL A 59 20.77 -8.18 -2.64
C VAL A 59 20.33 -9.53 -2.12
N ALA A 60 19.02 -9.77 -2.11
CA ALA A 60 18.46 -11.09 -1.85
C ALA A 60 19.13 -12.10 -2.81
N PRO A 61 19.41 -13.33 -2.35
CA PRO A 61 19.97 -14.37 -3.22
C PRO A 61 19.04 -14.56 -4.42
N MET A 62 19.61 -14.68 -5.63
CA MET A 62 18.89 -14.83 -6.90
C MET A 62 18.15 -16.18 -7.01
N GLY A 63 17.22 -16.44 -6.11
CA GLY A 63 15.99 -17.16 -6.42
C GLY A 63 15.00 -16.18 -7.04
N LYS A 64 13.94 -16.65 -7.70
CA LYS A 64 12.88 -15.78 -8.24
C LYS A 64 12.25 -14.98 -7.08
N THR A 65 12.73 -13.77 -6.85
CA THR A 65 12.18 -12.89 -5.82
C THR A 65 10.73 -12.59 -6.18
N THR A 66 9.82 -12.82 -5.23
CA THR A 66 8.41 -12.48 -5.45
C THR A 66 8.28 -10.96 -5.51
N THR A 67 7.66 -10.49 -6.58
CA THR A 67 7.39 -9.06 -6.83
C THR A 67 5.93 -8.75 -6.52
N ALA A 68 5.61 -7.49 -6.25
CA ALA A 68 4.23 -7.02 -6.12
C ALA A 68 3.41 -7.35 -7.38
N ASN A 69 4.04 -7.26 -8.56
CA ASN A 69 3.43 -7.65 -9.83
C ASN A 69 3.14 -9.16 -9.91
N SER A 70 4.04 -10.02 -9.41
CA SER A 70 3.79 -11.48 -9.29
C SER A 70 2.58 -11.78 -8.42
N VAL A 71 2.44 -11.08 -7.29
CA VAL A 71 1.28 -11.23 -6.40
C VAL A 71 0.00 -10.77 -7.09
N ILE A 72 0.05 -9.66 -7.84
CA ILE A 72 -1.09 -9.17 -8.62
C ILE A 72 -1.50 -10.15 -9.73
N ALA A 73 -0.56 -10.68 -10.50
CA ALA A 73 -0.82 -11.67 -11.53
C ALA A 73 -1.46 -12.93 -10.94
N PHE A 74 -1.01 -13.35 -9.75
CA PHE A 74 -1.60 -14.46 -9.02
C PHE A 74 -3.02 -14.17 -8.51
N ILE A 75 -3.27 -12.94 -8.03
CA ILE A 75 -4.62 -12.48 -7.68
C ILE A 75 -5.53 -12.50 -8.91
N ASP A 76 -5.06 -12.03 -10.07
CA ASP A 76 -5.81 -12.03 -11.32
C ASP A 76 -6.20 -13.43 -11.78
N ALA A 77 -5.27 -14.38 -11.70
CA ALA A 77 -5.53 -15.78 -12.06
C ALA A 77 -6.65 -16.41 -11.20
N ARG A 78 -6.75 -16.02 -9.92
CA ARG A 78 -7.76 -16.57 -8.98
C ARG A 78 -9.06 -15.77 -8.92
N ARG A 79 -8.99 -14.46 -9.16
CA ARG A 79 -10.12 -13.52 -9.09
C ARG A 79 -10.01 -12.53 -10.25
N PRO A 80 -10.36 -12.96 -11.47
CA PRO A 80 -10.28 -12.09 -12.64
C PRO A 80 -11.26 -10.91 -12.51
N GLY A 81 -10.90 -9.78 -13.12
CA GLY A 81 -11.77 -8.59 -13.20
C GLY A 81 -11.69 -7.63 -12.01
N LEU A 82 -10.82 -7.88 -11.03
CA LEU A 82 -10.57 -6.89 -9.97
C LEU A 82 -9.86 -5.65 -10.55
N LYS A 83 -10.33 -4.46 -10.16
CA LYS A 83 -9.67 -3.20 -10.51
C LYS A 83 -8.32 -3.09 -9.79
N LEU A 84 -7.33 -2.47 -10.43
CA LEU A 84 -5.97 -2.30 -9.89
C LEU A 84 -5.96 -1.71 -8.48
N GLY A 85 -6.76 -0.66 -8.22
CA GLY A 85 -6.85 -0.07 -6.89
C GLY A 85 -7.28 -1.07 -5.81
N LYS A 86 -8.21 -1.99 -6.10
CA LYS A 86 -8.58 -3.04 -5.14
C LYS A 86 -7.44 -4.04 -4.93
N LYS A 87 -6.68 -4.37 -5.99
CA LYS A 87 -5.52 -5.26 -5.87
C LYS A 87 -4.42 -4.65 -5.01
N GLN A 88 -4.14 -3.35 -5.17
CA GLN A 88 -3.21 -2.64 -4.29
C GLN A 88 -3.64 -2.75 -2.82
N LEU A 89 -4.92 -2.52 -2.50
CA LEU A 89 -5.41 -2.71 -1.13
C LEU A 89 -5.22 -4.15 -0.63
N LEU A 90 -5.39 -5.16 -1.49
CA LEU A 90 -5.13 -6.56 -1.13
C LEU A 90 -3.64 -6.87 -0.92
N LEU A 91 -2.72 -6.17 -1.59
CA LEU A 91 -1.28 -6.32 -1.37
C LEU A 91 -0.89 -5.95 0.07
N TYR A 92 -1.54 -4.93 0.66
CA TYR A 92 -1.31 -4.56 2.06
C TYR A 92 -1.57 -5.72 3.02
N PHE A 93 -2.73 -6.37 2.88
CA PHE A 93 -3.08 -7.53 3.71
C PHE A 93 -2.19 -8.74 3.41
N ALA A 94 -1.83 -8.97 2.15
CA ALA A 94 -0.93 -10.05 1.78
C ALA A 94 0.48 -9.88 2.39
N GLN A 95 1.07 -8.70 2.26
CA GLN A 95 2.37 -8.37 2.86
C GLN A 95 2.32 -8.50 4.38
N GLY A 96 1.30 -7.93 5.03
CA GLY A 96 1.15 -7.95 6.48
C GLY A 96 1.02 -9.36 7.06
N HIS A 97 0.10 -10.17 6.51
CA HIS A 97 -0.08 -11.57 6.93
C HIS A 97 1.15 -12.43 6.65
N HIS A 98 1.87 -12.17 5.55
CA HIS A 98 3.11 -12.90 5.25
C HIS A 98 4.21 -12.57 6.25
N LEU A 99 4.49 -11.28 6.45
CA LEU A 99 5.49 -10.78 7.39
C LEU A 99 5.25 -11.30 8.81
N ALA A 100 4.01 -11.25 9.29
CA ALA A 100 3.67 -11.70 10.64
C ALA A 100 3.97 -13.19 10.86
N ARG A 101 3.66 -14.03 9.85
CA ARG A 101 3.79 -15.50 9.91
C ARG A 101 5.18 -16.02 9.58
N ARG A 102 5.90 -15.36 8.66
CA ARG A 102 7.16 -15.85 8.09
C ARG A 102 8.37 -15.06 8.56
N GLY A 103 8.18 -13.78 8.90
CA GLY A 103 9.25 -12.89 9.35
C GLY A 103 10.01 -12.21 8.21
N ASP A 104 9.75 -12.60 6.96
CA ASP A 104 10.31 -12.01 5.74
C ASP A 104 9.21 -11.37 4.86
N PRO A 105 9.56 -10.34 4.06
CA PRO A 105 8.61 -9.65 3.20
C PRO A 105 8.13 -10.53 2.05
N LEU A 106 6.83 -10.46 1.73
CA LEU A 106 6.27 -11.17 0.55
C LEU A 106 6.82 -10.60 -0.76
N PHE A 107 7.00 -9.28 -0.81
CA PHE A 107 7.63 -8.58 -1.91
C PHE A 107 8.44 -7.39 -1.36
N ALA A 108 9.44 -6.94 -2.12
CA ALA A 108 10.45 -5.96 -1.65
C ALA A 108 10.08 -4.50 -1.94
N GLU A 109 9.12 -4.28 -2.83
CA GLU A 109 8.67 -2.97 -3.27
C GLU A 109 8.10 -2.16 -2.10
N PRO A 110 8.42 -0.87 -1.99
CA PRO A 110 7.94 -0.03 -0.91
C PRO A 110 6.42 0.21 -1.03
N MET A 111 5.78 0.34 0.13
CA MET A 111 4.37 0.72 0.23
C MET A 111 4.25 2.07 0.89
N TYR A 112 3.35 2.91 0.38
CA TYR A 112 3.12 4.26 0.90
C TYR A 112 1.66 4.44 1.29
N ALA A 113 1.44 5.14 2.39
CA ALA A 113 0.13 5.54 2.86
C ALA A 113 -0.35 6.77 2.06
N THR A 114 -1.47 6.61 1.38
CA THR A 114 -2.10 7.66 0.56
C THR A 114 -3.49 7.98 1.09
N ASP A 115 -4.09 9.07 0.61
CA ASP A 115 -5.48 9.42 0.93
C ASP A 115 -6.48 8.34 0.44
N HIS A 116 -6.05 7.49 -0.50
CA HIS A 116 -6.80 6.37 -1.03
C HIS A 116 -6.44 5.02 -0.39
N GLY A 117 -5.78 5.02 0.78
CA GLY A 117 -5.34 3.82 1.47
C GLY A 117 -3.85 3.62 1.25
N ILE A 118 -3.46 2.82 0.27
CA ILE A 118 -2.04 2.59 -0.02
C ILE A 118 -1.74 2.60 -1.51
N SER A 119 -0.49 2.89 -1.83
CA SER A 119 0.13 2.65 -3.14
C SER A 119 1.35 1.76 -2.94
N VAL A 120 1.61 0.87 -3.90
CA VAL A 120 2.85 0.09 -3.98
C VAL A 120 3.57 0.57 -5.22
N ASP A 121 4.84 0.97 -5.08
CA ASP A 121 5.65 1.40 -6.21
C ASP A 121 5.87 0.23 -7.18
N ASP A 122 6.11 0.57 -8.44
CA ASP A 122 6.60 -0.36 -9.46
C ASP A 122 5.75 -1.63 -9.61
N VAL A 123 4.45 -1.44 -9.86
CA VAL A 123 3.58 -2.50 -10.38
C VAL A 123 3.49 -2.36 -11.91
N PRO A 124 4.51 -2.77 -12.70
CA PRO A 124 4.45 -2.69 -14.14
C PRO A 124 3.40 -3.69 -14.65
N GLY A 125 2.58 -3.27 -15.62
CA GLY A 125 1.61 -4.15 -16.30
C GLY A 125 2.25 -5.18 -17.25
N GLY A 126 3.47 -5.61 -16.97
CA GLY A 126 4.26 -6.55 -17.78
C GLY A 126 4.19 -7.99 -17.27
N PRO A 127 4.81 -8.94 -18.00
CA PRO A 127 4.84 -10.34 -17.60
C PRO A 127 5.51 -10.50 -16.23
N ALA A 128 4.75 -11.04 -15.28
CA ALA A 128 5.22 -11.27 -13.92
C ALA A 128 5.80 -12.68 -13.76
N PRO A 129 6.90 -12.86 -13.00
CA PRO A 129 7.36 -14.19 -12.59
C PRO A 129 6.24 -14.97 -11.90
N GLN A 130 6.10 -16.25 -12.22
CA GLN A 130 5.14 -17.13 -11.56
C GLN A 130 5.55 -17.39 -10.10
N ILE A 131 4.56 -17.40 -9.21
CA ILE A 131 4.70 -17.82 -7.82
C ILE A 131 4.65 -19.35 -7.77
N ASP A 132 5.77 -19.97 -7.41
CA ASP A 132 5.94 -21.42 -7.23
C ASP A 132 5.94 -21.86 -5.76
N SER A 133 6.22 -20.92 -4.84
CA SER A 133 6.17 -21.18 -3.40
C SER A 133 4.75 -21.38 -2.89
N GLU A 134 4.47 -22.59 -2.37
CA GLU A 134 3.19 -22.93 -1.75
C GLU A 134 2.89 -22.04 -0.53
N ALA A 135 3.92 -21.70 0.26
CA ALA A 135 3.78 -20.82 1.42
C ALA A 135 3.25 -19.43 1.04
N ILE A 136 3.75 -18.88 -0.07
CA ILE A 136 3.29 -17.61 -0.63
C ILE A 136 1.87 -17.78 -1.17
N ALA A 137 1.63 -18.81 -1.98
CA ALA A 137 0.31 -19.10 -2.57
C ALA A 137 -0.80 -19.28 -1.51
N ASN A 138 -0.47 -19.90 -0.37
CA ASN A 138 -1.37 -20.08 0.77
C ASN A 138 -1.67 -18.75 1.47
N THR A 139 -0.66 -17.88 1.62
CA THR A 139 -0.87 -16.55 2.21
C THR A 139 -1.81 -15.71 1.35
N ILE A 140 -1.57 -15.67 0.04
CA ILE A 140 -2.43 -14.93 -0.90
C ILE A 140 -3.82 -15.56 -0.95
N GLY A 141 -3.92 -16.89 -0.93
CA GLY A 141 -5.19 -17.62 -0.87
C GLY A 141 -6.03 -17.23 0.36
N TYR A 142 -5.42 -17.22 1.54
CA TYR A 142 -6.05 -16.79 2.78
C TYR A 142 -6.58 -15.34 2.68
N VAL A 143 -5.77 -14.42 2.17
CA VAL A 143 -6.16 -13.01 1.98
C VAL A 143 -7.34 -12.89 1.04
N LEU A 144 -7.35 -13.64 -0.07
CA LEU A 144 -8.47 -13.63 -0.99
C LEU A 144 -9.75 -14.16 -0.33
N ILE A 145 -9.68 -15.20 0.49
CA ILE A 145 -10.85 -15.72 1.21
C ILE A 145 -11.39 -14.67 2.18
N ARG A 146 -10.53 -14.05 2.99
CA ARG A 146 -10.96 -13.13 4.07
C ARG A 146 -11.38 -11.75 3.55
N TYR A 147 -10.68 -11.21 2.54
CA TYR A 147 -10.80 -9.79 2.19
C TYR A 147 -11.35 -9.52 0.79
N SER A 148 -11.38 -10.51 -0.13
CA SER A 148 -11.79 -10.22 -1.52
C SER A 148 -13.28 -9.91 -1.67
N ALA A 149 -14.12 -10.32 -0.72
CA ALA A 149 -15.55 -9.99 -0.71
C ALA A 149 -15.82 -8.53 -0.29
N LEU A 150 -14.91 -7.91 0.45
CA LEU A 150 -15.08 -6.55 0.95
C LEU A 150 -15.05 -5.53 -0.20
N SER A 151 -15.78 -4.43 -0.03
CA SER A 151 -15.73 -3.34 -1.01
C SER A 151 -14.38 -2.63 -0.95
N PRO A 152 -13.96 -1.93 -2.02
CA PRO A 152 -12.77 -1.08 -1.96
C PRO A 152 -12.86 0.02 -0.90
N ALA A 153 -14.07 0.43 -0.48
CA ALA A 153 -14.25 1.40 0.60
C ALA A 153 -13.95 0.74 1.96
N ASP A 154 -14.50 -0.45 2.22
CA ASP A 154 -14.28 -1.16 3.48
C ASP A 154 -12.81 -1.53 3.67
N LEU A 155 -12.16 -2.01 2.60
CA LEU A 155 -10.71 -2.29 2.63
C LEU A 155 -9.90 -1.03 2.98
N ARG A 156 -10.27 0.13 2.41
CA ARG A 156 -9.61 1.40 2.74
C ARG A 156 -9.85 1.78 4.20
N THR A 157 -11.08 1.65 4.70
CA THR A 157 -11.40 1.92 6.11
C THR A 157 -10.54 1.07 7.05
N LEU A 158 -10.45 -0.24 6.80
CA LEU A 158 -9.62 -1.14 7.61
C LEU A 158 -8.14 -0.74 7.59
N ILE A 159 -7.61 -0.41 6.41
CA ILE A 159 -6.23 0.04 6.26
C ILE A 159 -6.01 1.37 7.00
N GLN A 160 -6.89 2.35 6.83
CA GLN A 160 -6.75 3.67 7.44
C GLN A 160 -6.91 3.64 8.97
N ALA A 161 -7.68 2.68 9.49
CA ALA A 161 -7.79 2.43 10.93
C ALA A 161 -6.51 1.80 11.52
N SER A 162 -5.69 1.15 10.71
CA SER A 162 -4.50 0.44 11.18
C SER A 162 -3.38 1.38 11.64
N GLU A 163 -2.63 0.93 12.65
CA GLU A 163 -1.49 1.69 13.16
C GLU A 163 -0.37 1.91 12.12
N PRO A 164 0.03 0.93 11.28
CA PRO A 164 1.08 1.15 10.28
C PRO A 164 0.75 2.28 9.30
N TRP A 165 -0.51 2.38 8.86
CA TRP A 165 -0.96 3.45 7.99
C TRP A 165 -0.90 4.81 8.71
N ARG A 166 -1.41 4.87 9.95
CA ARG A 166 -1.40 6.10 10.74
C ARG A 166 0.00 6.60 11.07
N LEU A 167 0.94 5.69 11.36
CA LEU A 167 2.34 6.03 11.62
C LEU A 167 3.00 6.59 10.36
N ALA A 168 2.82 5.93 9.22
CA ALA A 168 3.32 6.41 7.94
C ALA A 168 2.81 7.83 7.62
N ARG A 169 1.52 8.10 7.86
CA ARG A 169 0.91 9.41 7.61
C ARG A 169 1.40 10.56 8.50
N LYS A 170 2.14 10.28 9.57
CA LYS A 170 2.79 11.34 10.36
C LYS A 170 3.98 11.95 9.63
N ASN A 171 4.59 11.20 8.70
CA ASN A 171 5.63 11.72 7.82
C ASN A 171 4.98 12.23 6.52
N THR A 172 4.92 13.55 6.33
CA THR A 172 4.27 14.14 5.17
C THR A 172 5.11 14.09 3.90
N ASP A 173 6.43 14.04 4.03
CA ASP A 173 7.34 14.12 2.88
C ASP A 173 7.51 12.74 2.22
N GLU A 174 7.56 11.69 3.04
CA GLU A 174 7.65 10.31 2.58
C GLU A 174 6.77 9.41 3.47
N PRO A 175 5.47 9.26 3.16
CA PRO A 175 4.53 8.48 3.99
C PRO A 175 4.70 6.98 3.76
N ARG A 176 5.94 6.49 3.84
CA ARG A 176 6.30 5.08 3.67
C ARG A 176 5.83 4.25 4.86
N ILE A 177 5.30 3.07 4.57
CA ILE A 177 4.87 2.08 5.56
C ILE A 177 6.02 1.12 5.81
N GLU A 178 6.58 1.17 7.02
CA GLU A 178 7.68 0.28 7.41
C GLU A 178 7.22 -1.15 7.65
N TRP A 179 8.01 -2.12 7.18
CA TRP A 179 7.69 -3.55 7.33
C TRP A 179 7.59 -3.96 8.79
N MET A 180 8.40 -3.38 9.68
CA MET A 180 8.32 -3.65 11.11
C MET A 180 6.95 -3.30 11.69
N TRP A 181 6.31 -2.21 11.24
CA TRP A 181 4.97 -1.84 11.70
C TRP A 181 3.92 -2.84 11.24
N LEU A 182 4.03 -3.32 10.00
CA LEU A 182 3.15 -4.37 9.49
C LEU A 182 3.33 -5.69 10.25
N THR A 183 4.57 -6.11 10.47
CA THR A 183 4.89 -7.32 11.24
C THR A 183 4.27 -7.26 12.63
N ASP A 184 4.44 -6.14 13.33
CA ASP A 184 3.87 -5.97 14.67
C ASP A 184 2.34 -5.96 14.64
N TRP A 185 1.73 -5.15 13.77
CA TRP A 185 0.28 -5.01 13.67
C TRP A 185 -0.43 -6.33 13.36
N PHE A 186 0.08 -7.11 12.39
CA PHE A 186 -0.53 -8.37 11.96
C PHE A 186 -0.14 -9.58 12.82
N ARG A 187 0.85 -9.45 13.72
CA ARG A 187 1.20 -10.49 14.69
C ARG A 187 0.36 -10.42 15.96
N ARG A 188 -0.28 -9.27 16.22
CA ARG A 188 -1.22 -9.14 17.34
C ARG A 188 -2.24 -10.28 17.24
N PRO A 189 -2.41 -11.10 18.29
CA PRO A 189 -3.53 -12.03 18.31
C PRO A 189 -4.78 -11.19 18.08
N ASP A 190 -5.61 -11.56 17.11
CA ASP A 190 -6.86 -10.84 16.79
C ASP A 190 -7.59 -10.65 18.15
N GLU A 191 -7.61 -9.43 18.72
CA GLU A 191 -8.46 -9.07 19.87
C GLU A 191 -9.96 -9.12 19.47
N THR A 192 -10.30 -9.78 18.35
CA THR A 192 -11.58 -9.63 17.65
C THR A 192 -12.01 -10.83 16.81
N ASP A 193 -11.48 -12.05 17.01
CA ASP A 193 -12.02 -13.23 16.29
C ASP A 193 -11.79 -14.57 17.00
N ASP A 194 -12.06 -14.63 18.30
CA ASP A 194 -12.40 -15.89 18.96
C ASP A 194 -13.69 -15.68 19.78
N PRO A 195 -14.85 -16.20 19.32
CA PRO A 195 -16.10 -16.09 20.07
C PRO A 195 -16.09 -16.89 21.38
N ASP A 196 -15.01 -17.64 21.66
CA ASP A 196 -14.79 -18.45 22.87
C ASP A 196 -13.58 -17.96 23.70
N ASP A 197 -12.91 -16.86 23.33
CA ASP A 197 -11.83 -16.30 24.16
C ASP A 197 -12.45 -15.45 25.28
N GLU A 198 -12.66 -16.07 26.45
CA GLU A 198 -13.10 -15.45 27.71
C GLU A 198 -12.12 -14.38 28.26
N ARG A 199 -11.13 -13.95 27.47
CA ARG A 199 -10.21 -12.90 27.89
C ARG A 199 -10.92 -11.56 27.84
N PRO A 200 -10.90 -10.79 28.95
CA PRO A 200 -11.55 -9.49 28.98
C PRO A 200 -10.94 -8.60 27.90
N ASN A 201 -11.82 -8.01 27.10
CA ASN A 201 -11.41 -7.09 26.05
C ASN A 201 -10.76 -5.84 26.68
N ARG A 202 -10.12 -5.01 25.83
CA ARG A 202 -9.40 -3.82 26.29
C ARG A 202 -10.25 -2.86 27.14
N ALA A 203 -11.56 -2.77 26.90
CA ALA A 203 -12.45 -1.95 27.72
C ALA A 203 -12.66 -2.57 29.12
N GLU A 204 -12.85 -3.89 29.18
CA GLU A 204 -13.03 -4.63 30.43
C GLU A 204 -11.74 -4.65 31.29
N ARG A 205 -10.55 -4.64 30.68
CA ARG A 205 -9.28 -4.50 31.41
C ARG A 205 -9.10 -3.14 32.06
N VAL A 206 -9.53 -2.07 31.39
CA VAL A 206 -9.49 -0.71 31.95
C VAL A 206 -10.49 -0.57 33.10
N GLU A 207 -11.67 -1.19 33.00
CA GLU A 207 -12.66 -1.21 34.09
C GLU A 207 -12.15 -2.00 35.31
N ALA A 208 -11.52 -3.15 35.09
CA ALA A 208 -10.91 -3.95 36.17
C ALA A 208 -9.76 -3.21 36.87
N GLU A 209 -8.92 -2.50 36.13
CA GLU A 209 -7.84 -1.67 36.70
C GLU A 209 -8.40 -0.47 37.49
N THR A 210 -9.51 0.12 37.04
CA THR A 210 -10.18 1.23 37.73
C THR A 210 -10.84 0.77 39.04
N HIS A 211 -11.40 -0.44 39.06
CA HIS A 211 -11.98 -1.04 40.27
C HIS A 211 -10.91 -1.43 41.30
N LEU A 212 -9.75 -1.94 40.87
CA LEU A 212 -8.64 -2.27 41.77
C LEU A 212 -8.05 -1.01 42.43
N ALA A 213 -7.94 0.09 41.70
CA ALA A 213 -7.47 1.37 42.22
C ALA A 213 -8.45 1.99 43.25
N SER A 214 -9.72 1.62 43.20
CA SER A 214 -10.77 2.14 44.10
C SER A 214 -10.91 1.33 45.41
N GLN A 215 -10.35 0.11 45.48
CA GLN A 215 -10.42 -0.76 46.65
C GLN A 215 -9.15 -0.78 47.52
N GLY A 216 -8.06 -0.15 47.08
CA GLY A 216 -6.78 -0.10 47.80
C GLY A 216 -6.62 1.02 48.83
N GLY A 217 -7.68 1.78 49.13
CA GLY A 217 -7.65 2.90 50.07
C GLY A 217 -8.51 2.65 51.31
N HIS A 218 -8.00 1.85 52.25
CA HIS A 218 -8.48 1.84 53.64
C HIS A 218 -7.37 1.46 54.61
#